data_AF-F5YMW8-F1
#
_entry.id   AF-F5YMW8-F1
#
_cell.length_a   1.000
_cell.length_b   1.000
_cell.length_c   1.000
_cell.angle_alpha   90.00
_cell.angle_beta   90.00
_cell.angle_gamma   90.00
#
_symmetry.space_group_name_H-M   'P 1'
#
loop_
_entity.id
_entity.type
_entity.pdbx_description
1 polymer ?
#
loop_
_entity_poly.entity_id
_entity_poly.type
_entity_poly.pdbx_seq_one_letter_code
_entity_poly.pdbx_strand_id
1 'polypeptide(L)' 'MSDMTEEEAYELDELLTKTTPEVDPSVKGPFITHRNMMVFLDPLSAQYLTAKMLATKQSPTEIISDMVRREMALTRE' A
#
# COMPACT_ATOMS: atom_id res chain seq x y z
N MET A 1 -20.88 7.85 11.86
CA MET A 1 -20.88 6.49 11.27
C MET A 1 -22.30 5.99 11.38
N SER A 2 -22.84 5.35 10.36
CA SER A 2 -24.23 4.84 10.39
C SER A 2 -24.33 3.80 11.51
N ASP A 3 -25.25 4.01 12.44
CA ASP A 3 -25.47 3.13 13.59
C ASP A 3 -26.07 1.81 13.08
N MET A 4 -25.22 0.78 12.97
CA MET A 4 -25.64 -0.58 12.66
C MET A 4 -26.57 -1.09 13.77
N THR A 5 -27.65 -1.79 13.40
CA THR A 5 -28.53 -2.41 14.39
C THR A 5 -27.84 -3.61 15.06
N GLU A 6 -28.31 -4.02 16.24
CA GLU A 6 -27.74 -5.16 16.96
C GLU A 6 -27.82 -6.47 16.15
N GLU A 7 -28.87 -6.64 15.36
CA GLU A 7 -29.07 -7.80 14.49
C GLU A 7 -28.06 -7.83 13.35
N GLU A 8 -27.87 -6.71 12.65
CA GLU A 8 -26.87 -6.58 11.58
C GLU A 8 -25.43 -6.76 12.11
N ALA A 9 -25.16 -6.31 13.33
CA ALA A 9 -23.86 -6.51 13.97
C ALA A 9 -23.60 -7.99 14.29
N TYR A 10 -24.62 -8.71 14.74
CA TYR A 10 -24.52 -10.13 15.03
C TYR A 10 -24.33 -10.96 13.75
N GLU A 11 -25.08 -10.67 12.69
CA GLU A 11 -24.92 -11.34 11.40
C GLU A 11 -23.51 -11.11 10.81
N LEU A 12 -22.98 -9.89 10.96
CA LEU A 12 -21.63 -9.57 10.50
C LEU A 12 -20.56 -10.32 11.31
N ASP A 13 -20.72 -10.41 12.63
CA ASP A 13 -19.80 -11.15 13.51
C ASP A 13 -19.82 -12.66 13.20
N GLU A 14 -21.01 -13.23 12.99
CA GLU A 14 -21.17 -14.64 12.62
C GLU A 14 -20.53 -14.93 11.25
N LEU A 15 -20.72 -14.03 10.28
CA LEU A 15 -20.11 -14.14 8.95
C LEU A 15 -18.58 -14.08 9.03
N LEU A 16 -18.03 -13.10 9.75
CA LEU A 16 -16.58 -12.93 9.90
C LEU A 16 -15.97 -14.11 10.65
N THR A 17 -16.62 -14.62 11.70
CA THR A 17 -16.12 -15.77 12.46
C THR A 17 -16.07 -17.05 11.62
N LYS A 18 -17.05 -17.25 10.71
CA LYS A 18 -17.08 -18.43 9.83
C LYS A 18 -16.16 -18.35 8.62
N THR A 19 -15.86 -17.15 8.14
CA THR A 19 -15.14 -16.93 6.87
C THR A 19 -13.71 -16.44 7.04
N THR A 20 -13.31 -16.00 8.23
CA THR A 20 -11.94 -15.55 8.48
C THR A 20 -10.99 -16.76 8.48
N PRO A 21 -9.96 -16.77 7.62
CA PRO A 21 -8.98 -17.84 7.61
C PRO A 21 -8.15 -17.84 8.90
N GLU A 22 -7.81 -19.02 9.41
CA GLU A 22 -6.91 -19.17 10.56
C GLU A 22 -5.55 -18.55 10.24
N VAL A 23 -5.12 -17.59 11.05
CA VAL A 23 -3.82 -16.94 10.89
C VAL A 23 -2.78 -17.81 11.57
N ASP A 24 -1.81 -18.32 10.80
CA ASP A 24 -0.66 -19.03 11.34
C ASP A 24 0.25 -18.05 12.12
N PRO A 25 0.34 -18.15 13.46
CA PRO A 25 1.15 -17.23 14.26
C PRO A 25 2.66 -17.44 14.08
N SER A 26 3.09 -18.56 13.49
CA SER A 26 4.49 -18.82 13.17
C SER A 26 4.96 -18.06 11.92
N VAL A 27 4.02 -17.68 11.05
CA VAL A 27 4.27 -16.88 9.86
C VAL A 27 4.19 -15.40 10.24
N LYS A 28 5.35 -14.77 10.43
CA LYS A 28 5.40 -13.31 10.57
C LYS A 28 4.89 -12.68 9.27
N GLY A 29 3.66 -12.17 9.31
CA GLY A 29 3.05 -11.52 8.16
C GLY A 29 3.92 -10.37 7.64
N PRO A 30 3.91 -10.09 6.32
CA PRO A 30 4.76 -9.06 5.70
C PRO A 30 4.58 -7.68 6.34
N PHE A 31 3.42 -7.41 6.93
CA PHE A 31 3.07 -6.18 7.64
C PHE A 31 3.70 -6.04 9.03
N ILE A 32 4.06 -7.14 9.71
CA ILE A 32 4.67 -7.09 11.05
C ILE A 32 6.18 -6.84 10.95
N THR A 33 6.82 -7.40 9.92
CA THR A 33 8.28 -7.36 9.75
C THR A 33 8.78 -6.03 9.18
N HIS A 34 7.96 -5.35 8.38
CA HIS A 34 8.27 -4.04 7.80
C HIS A 34 7.26 -3.00 8.27
N ARG A 35 7.41 -2.56 9.53
CA ARG A 35 6.78 -1.33 10.05
C ARG A 35 7.38 -0.07 9.41
N ASN A 36 7.93 -0.20 8.20
CA ASN A 36 8.51 0.90 7.45
C ASN A 36 7.35 1.70 6.87
N MET A 37 7.30 2.96 7.29
CA MET A 37 6.40 4.02 6.86
C MET A 37 5.75 3.75 5.51
N MET A 38 4.48 3.37 5.51
CA MET A 38 3.66 3.47 4.30
C MET A 38 3.55 4.95 3.96
N VAL A 39 4.35 5.38 2.98
CA VAL A 39 4.21 6.70 2.38
C VAL A 39 3.11 6.57 1.35
N PHE A 40 1.94 7.14 1.67
CA PHE A 40 0.87 7.26 0.72
C PHE A 40 1.24 8.35 -0.30
N LEU A 41 1.27 7.97 -1.57
CA LEU A 41 1.38 8.92 -2.67
C LEU A 41 0.01 9.53 -2.94
N ASP A 42 -0.01 10.81 -3.31
CA ASP A 42 -1.21 11.41 -3.86
C ASP A 42 -1.59 10.73 -5.20
N PRO A 43 -2.86 10.81 -5.62
CA PRO A 43 -3.33 10.12 -6.82
C PRO A 43 -2.58 10.52 -8.10
N LEU A 44 -2.14 11.77 -8.23
CA LEU A 44 -1.46 12.25 -9.43
C LEU A 44 -0.06 11.64 -9.52
N SER A 45 0.68 11.64 -8.41
CA SER A 45 2.00 10.99 -8.32
C SER A 45 1.93 9.50 -8.63
N ALA A 46 0.91 8.81 -8.13
CA ALA A 46 0.70 7.38 -8.41
C ALA A 46 0.40 7.12 -9.90
N GLN A 47 -0.47 7.94 -10.51
CA GLN A 47 -0.78 7.85 -11.95
C GLN A 47 0.46 8.13 -12.81
N TYR A 48 1.27 9.12 -12.44
CA TYR A 48 2.52 9.43 -13.15
C TYR A 48 3.48 8.23 -13.15
N LEU A 49 3.74 7.64 -11.97
CA LEU A 49 4.62 6.47 -11.86
C LEU A 49 4.08 5.28 -12.67
N THR A 50 2.77 5.07 -12.65
CA THR A 50 2.12 4.00 -13.44
C THR A 50 2.31 4.24 -14.94
N ALA A 51 2.06 5.45 -15.43
CA ALA A 51 2.25 5.81 -16.84
C ALA A 51 3.72 5.65 -17.27
N LYS A 52 4.66 6.07 -16.42
CA LYS A 52 6.10 5.92 -16.67
C LYS A 52 6.53 4.46 -16.68
N MET A 53 6.04 3.64 -15.77
CA MET A 53 6.31 2.21 -15.74
C MET A 53 5.85 1.53 -17.04
N LEU A 54 4.64 1.86 -17.52
CA LEU A 54 4.13 1.34 -18.78
C LEU A 54 4.97 1.78 -20.00
N ALA A 55 5.45 3.02 -20.00
CA ALA A 55 6.24 3.55 -21.11
C ALA A 55 7.70 3.06 -21.13
N THR A 56 8.30 2.86 -19.96
CA THR A 56 9.75 2.61 -19.82
C THR A 56 10.08 1.16 -19.46
N LYS A 57 9.08 0.37 -19.04
CA LYS A 57 9.26 -0.97 -18.46
C LYS A 57 10.17 -1.00 -17.22
N GLN A 58 10.42 0.17 -16.62
CA GLN A 58 11.15 0.29 -15.36
C GLN A 58 10.17 0.14 -14.19
N SER A 59 10.63 -0.45 -13.10
CA SER A 59 9.89 -0.46 -11.85
C SER A 59 9.72 0.96 -11.28
N PRO A 60 8.68 1.22 -10.47
CA PRO A 60 8.51 2.52 -9.81
C PRO A 60 9.74 2.97 -9.01
N THR A 61 10.45 2.03 -8.38
CA THR A 61 11.67 2.30 -7.61
C THR A 61 12.82 2.82 -8.48
N GLU A 62 13.00 2.24 -9.67
CA GLU A 62 14.02 2.69 -10.63
C GLU A 62 13.68 4.09 -11.14
N ILE A 63 12.42 4.35 -11.45
CA ILE A 63 11.93 5.67 -11.88
C ILE A 63 12.21 6.72 -10.81
N ILE A 64 11.86 6.45 -9.56
CA ILE A 64 12.12 7.35 -8.42
C ILE A 64 13.62 7.57 -8.24
N SER A 65 14.43 6.51 -8.35
CA SER A 65 15.89 6.60 -8.21
C SER A 65 16.50 7.54 -9.26
N ASP A 66 16.05 7.45 -10.51
CA ASP A 66 16.51 8.32 -11.58
C ASP A 66 16.07 9.77 -11.37
N MET A 67 14.83 10.00 -10.89
CA MET A 67 14.36 11.34 -10.53
C MET A 67 15.21 11.96 -9.42
N VAL A 68 15.45 11.23 -8.33
CA VAL A 68 16.28 11.70 -7.21
C VAL A 68 17.69 12.02 -7.66
N ARG A 69 18.31 11.17 -8.50
CA ARG A 69 19.65 11.43 -9.04
C ARG A 69 19.71 12.72 -9.86
N ARG A 70 18.67 13.00 -10.67
CA ARG A 70 18.59 14.25 -11.45
C ARG A 70 18.45 15.47 -10.56
N GLU A 71 17.57 15.43 -9.57
CA GLU A 71 17.39 16.53 -8.60
C GLU A 71 18.68 16.80 -7.81
N MET A 72 19.37 15.74 -7.37
CA MET A 72 20.66 15.88 -6.70
C MET A 72 21.73 16.51 -7.59
N ALA A 73 21.71 16.25 -8.90
CA ALA A 73 22.62 16.86 -9.84
C ALA A 73 22.33 18.35 -10.03
N LEU A 74 21.05 18.73 -10.14
CA LEU A 74 20.60 20.12 -10.30
C LEU A 74 20.88 20.99 -9.06
N THR A 75 20.87 20.40 -7.86
CA THR A 75 21.07 21.14 -6.61
C THR A 75 22.56 21.35 -6.26
N ARG A 76 23.49 20.79 -7.05
CA ARG A 76 24.95 20.88 -6.81
C ARG A 76 25.65 22.00 -7.60
N GLU A 77 24.93 22.67 -8.49
CA GLU A 77 25.38 23.87 -9.21
C GLU A 77 24.93 25.15 -8.49
#